data_AF-A0A380AL14-F1
#
_entry.id   AF-A0A380AL14-F1
#
_cell.length_a   1.000
_cell.length_b   1.000
_cell.length_c   1.000
_cell.angle_alpha   90.00
_cell.angle_beta   90.00
_cell.angle_gamma   90.00
#
_symmetry.space_group_name_H-M   'P 1'
#
loop_
_entity.id
_entity.type
_entity.pdbx_description
1 polymer ?
#
loop_
_entity_poly.entity_id
_entity_poly.type
_entity_poly.pdbx_seq_one_letter_code
_entity_poly.pdbx_strand_id
1 'polypeptide(L)'
;MSVFISCLSTKGCEVLPVIGYDRWEDEEYSTVLQLLAQSKDRFILRLDSYAFEDMVEEEPFLDTIENIVSLMGLDTRKCSVILDFGDVSKDSIVDIQEQVDTALSLLKDYQFSFISIAGCSITSDINGMVPKTNSTGLVVRKEFKVWKSVRSFNPDAKFVFGDYGIANPNVGDETIAPDANGKIRYTISDSYFVVRGYSRRQGDKGAQMHGLCQSLISSGYFCGVDFSWGDMMIEQCANYGKVKGKVFVGNPTSWVAIDTTHHMTYVTQEVVEFENVIYATHHLRDAVHN
;
A
#
# COMPACT_ATOMS: atom_id res chain seq x y z
N MET A 1 23.00 10.08 8.10
CA MET A 1 21.96 9.25 8.75
C MET A 1 21.94 9.33 10.28
N SER A 2 23.07 9.28 10.99
CA SER A 2 23.12 9.32 12.47
C SER A 2 22.35 10.48 13.12
N VAL A 3 22.41 11.68 12.52
CA VAL A 3 21.65 12.87 12.96
C VAL A 3 20.14 12.62 12.88
N PHE A 4 19.64 12.08 11.76
CA PHE A 4 18.20 11.79 11.60
C PHE A 4 17.72 10.74 12.61
N ILE A 5 18.49 9.68 12.80
CA ILE A 5 18.17 8.63 13.77
C ILE A 5 18.13 9.20 15.19
N SER A 6 19.12 10.01 15.56
CA SER A 6 19.18 10.67 16.87
C SER A 6 18.00 11.62 17.07
N CYS A 7 17.67 12.44 16.07
CA CYS A 7 16.53 13.35 16.12
C CYS A 7 15.20 12.62 16.32
N LEU A 8 14.96 11.54 15.55
CA LEU A 8 13.74 10.73 15.67
C LEU A 8 13.67 10.00 17.02
N SER A 9 14.79 9.43 17.46
CA SER A 9 14.87 8.75 18.78
C SER A 9 14.62 9.72 19.93
N THR A 10 15.12 10.95 19.85
CA THR A 10 14.87 12.02 20.84
C THR A 10 13.39 12.41 20.90
N LYS A 11 12.63 12.21 19.81
CA LYS A 11 11.17 12.39 19.76
C LYS A 11 10.39 11.15 20.22
N GLY A 12 11.07 10.11 20.71
CA GLY A 12 10.45 8.86 21.15
C GLY A 12 10.02 7.94 20.00
N CYS A 13 10.46 8.21 18.77
CA CYS A 13 10.18 7.34 17.63
C CYS A 13 11.17 6.16 17.61
N GLU A 14 10.66 4.94 17.46
CA GLU A 14 11.49 3.82 17.07
C GLU A 14 11.88 3.96 15.59
N VAL A 15 13.18 3.84 15.31
CA VAL A 15 13.73 3.93 13.95
C VAL A 15 14.22 2.56 13.53
N LEU A 16 13.60 2.03 12.47
CA LEU A 16 13.96 0.79 11.81
C LEU A 16 14.57 1.13 10.44
N PRO A 17 15.90 1.03 10.25
CA PRO A 17 16.51 1.32 8.97
C PRO A 17 16.10 0.29 7.92
N VAL A 18 15.97 0.74 6.67
CA VAL A 18 15.60 -0.10 5.53
C VAL A 18 16.84 -0.37 4.68
N ILE A 19 17.11 -1.65 4.45
CA ILE A 19 18.13 -2.17 3.54
C ILE A 19 17.45 -2.35 2.19
N GLY A 20 17.91 -1.65 1.16
CA GLY A 20 17.48 -1.86 -0.22
C GLY A 20 18.37 -2.91 -0.85
N TYR A 21 17.76 -4.02 -1.26
CA TYR A 21 18.46 -5.08 -2.00
C TYR A 21 19.12 -4.53 -3.28
N ASP A 22 18.38 -3.69 -4.01
CA ASP A 22 18.80 -3.03 -5.26
C ASP A 22 20.07 -2.18 -5.17
N ARG A 23 20.46 -1.76 -3.95
CA ARG A 23 21.61 -0.90 -3.70
C ARG A 23 22.72 -1.59 -2.93
N TRP A 24 22.58 -2.88 -2.62
CA TRP A 24 23.53 -3.55 -1.72
C TRP A 24 24.96 -3.58 -2.26
N GLU A 25 25.13 -3.68 -3.59
CA GLU A 25 26.44 -3.65 -4.24
C GLU A 25 27.16 -2.30 -4.16
N ASP A 26 26.46 -1.21 -3.80
CA ASP A 26 27.08 0.08 -3.57
C ASP A 26 27.87 0.05 -2.25
N GLU A 27 29.20 0.17 -2.34
CA GLU A 27 30.10 0.10 -1.19
C GLU A 27 29.86 1.22 -0.17
N GLU A 28 29.50 2.43 -0.61
CA GLU A 28 29.21 3.55 0.30
C GLU A 28 27.92 3.28 1.06
N TYR A 29 26.88 2.83 0.36
CA TYR A 29 25.59 2.45 0.92
C TYR A 29 25.72 1.34 1.96
N SER A 30 26.35 0.22 1.58
CA SER A 30 26.53 -0.95 2.44
C SER A 30 27.42 -0.63 3.66
N THR A 31 28.50 0.14 3.49
CA THR A 31 29.35 0.60 4.61
C THR A 31 28.55 1.40 5.62
N VAL A 32 27.69 2.31 5.14
CA VAL A 32 26.86 3.14 6.02
C VAL A 32 25.85 2.30 6.81
N LEU A 33 25.27 1.26 6.19
CA LEU A 33 24.37 0.32 6.88
C LEU A 33 25.11 -0.54 7.93
N GLN A 34 26.32 -1.02 7.62
CA GLN A 34 27.15 -1.77 8.57
C GLN A 34 27.49 -0.91 9.80
N LEU A 35 27.80 0.37 9.62
CA LEU A 35 28.02 1.30 10.74
C LEU A 35 26.76 1.47 11.61
N LEU A 36 25.57 1.50 11.00
CA LEU A 36 24.32 1.55 11.77
C LEU A 36 24.08 0.28 12.58
N ALA A 37 24.41 -0.89 12.02
CA ALA A 37 24.22 -2.18 12.65
C ALA A 37 25.03 -2.33 13.96
N GLN A 38 26.07 -1.52 14.17
CA GLN A 38 26.79 -1.45 15.45
C GLN A 38 25.94 -0.93 16.62
N SER A 39 24.85 -0.23 16.34
CA SER A 39 23.98 0.43 17.33
C SER A 39 22.51 0.05 17.21
N LYS A 40 22.16 -0.74 16.20
CA LYS A 40 20.80 -1.16 15.86
C LYS A 40 20.82 -2.65 15.54
N ASP A 41 19.84 -3.39 16.04
CA ASP A 41 19.71 -4.83 15.83
C ASP A 41 18.42 -5.22 15.11
N ARG A 42 17.63 -4.23 14.67
CA ARG A 42 16.39 -4.39 13.90
C ARG A 42 16.46 -3.61 12.61
N PHE A 43 16.30 -4.31 11.50
CA PHE A 43 16.29 -3.76 10.15
C PHE A 43 15.12 -4.31 9.35
N ILE A 44 14.76 -3.60 8.28
CA ILE A 44 13.82 -4.08 7.28
C ILE A 44 14.59 -4.30 5.98
N LEU A 45 14.58 -5.51 5.44
CA LEU A 45 15.08 -5.80 4.11
C LEU A 45 13.95 -5.54 3.10
N ARG A 46 14.17 -4.63 2.16
CA ARG A 46 13.25 -4.32 1.07
C ARG A 46 13.70 -5.06 -0.18
N LEU A 47 12.86 -5.97 -0.63
CA LEU A 47 13.00 -6.70 -1.88
C LEU A 47 12.04 -6.07 -2.90
N ASP A 48 12.57 -5.41 -3.91
CA ASP A 48 11.79 -4.81 -5.00
C ASP A 48 11.97 -5.60 -6.31
N SER A 49 11.65 -4.99 -7.46
CA SER A 49 11.72 -5.67 -8.76
C SER A 49 13.10 -6.29 -9.06
N TYR A 50 14.19 -5.68 -8.61
CA TYR A 50 15.54 -6.25 -8.78
C TYR A 50 15.69 -7.57 -8.04
N ALA A 51 15.25 -7.60 -6.78
CA ALA A 51 15.24 -8.84 -6.02
C ALA A 51 14.33 -9.89 -6.68
N PHE A 52 13.18 -9.49 -7.21
CA PHE A 52 12.26 -10.43 -7.84
C PHE A 52 12.79 -11.05 -9.13
N GLU A 53 13.55 -10.28 -9.91
CA GLU A 53 14.27 -10.78 -11.07
C GLU A 53 15.36 -11.78 -10.66
N ASP A 54 16.13 -11.47 -9.60
CA ASP A 54 17.19 -12.34 -9.09
C ASP A 54 16.67 -13.65 -8.48
N MET A 55 15.46 -13.68 -7.90
CA MET A 55 14.87 -14.90 -7.34
C MET A 55 14.71 -16.03 -8.39
N VAL A 56 14.76 -15.72 -9.68
CA VAL A 56 14.79 -16.73 -10.76
C VAL A 56 16.06 -17.59 -10.69
N GLU A 57 17.17 -16.99 -10.28
CA GLU A 57 18.43 -17.67 -9.99
C GLU A 57 18.62 -17.76 -8.46
N GLU A 58 18.04 -18.79 -7.85
CA GLU A 58 17.93 -18.93 -6.39
C GLU A 58 19.27 -18.77 -5.65
N GLU A 59 20.34 -19.38 -6.16
CA GLU A 59 21.68 -19.37 -5.52
C GLU A 59 22.27 -17.95 -5.46
N PRO A 60 22.42 -17.18 -6.57
CA PRO A 60 22.85 -15.78 -6.52
C PRO A 60 22.01 -14.88 -5.60
N PHE A 61 20.69 -15.06 -5.61
CA PHE A 61 19.80 -14.31 -4.72
C PHE A 61 20.11 -14.62 -3.25
N LEU A 62 20.20 -15.90 -2.89
CA LEU A 62 20.51 -16.33 -1.53
C LEU A 62 21.91 -15.89 -1.09
N ASP A 63 22.91 -15.98 -1.96
CA ASP A 63 24.27 -15.47 -1.71
C ASP A 63 24.25 -13.98 -1.33
N THR A 64 23.41 -13.19 -1.99
CA THR A 64 23.24 -11.77 -1.68
C THR A 64 22.59 -11.57 -0.31
N ILE A 65 21.56 -12.35 0.03
CA ILE A 65 20.93 -12.29 1.36
C ILE A 65 21.92 -12.70 2.45
N GLU A 66 22.69 -13.77 2.26
CA GLU A 66 23.72 -14.22 3.19
C GLU A 66 24.83 -13.18 3.35
N ASN A 67 25.22 -12.51 2.28
CA ASN A 67 26.18 -11.41 2.32
C ASN A 67 25.66 -10.23 3.16
N ILE A 68 24.41 -9.81 2.96
CA ILE A 68 23.76 -8.77 3.78
C ILE A 68 23.77 -9.16 5.25
N VAL A 69 23.27 -10.36 5.57
CA VAL A 69 23.13 -10.84 6.96
C VAL A 69 24.49 -10.95 7.64
N SER A 70 25.49 -11.52 6.96
CA SER A 70 26.82 -11.75 7.52
C SER A 70 27.63 -10.46 7.70
N LEU A 71 27.70 -9.58 6.69
CA LEU A 71 28.47 -8.34 6.77
C LEU A 71 27.89 -7.36 7.79
N MET A 72 26.56 -7.34 7.94
CA MET A 72 25.90 -6.51 8.94
C MET A 72 25.79 -7.17 10.32
N GLY A 73 26.07 -8.47 10.44
CA GLY A 73 25.95 -9.22 11.70
C GLY A 73 24.51 -9.28 12.23
N LEU A 74 23.53 -9.46 11.34
CA LEU A 74 22.12 -9.38 11.68
C LEU A 74 21.59 -10.66 12.36
N ASP A 75 20.75 -10.49 13.36
CA ASP A 75 19.82 -11.53 13.80
C ASP A 75 18.52 -11.38 13.00
N THR A 76 18.32 -12.22 11.99
CA THR A 76 17.17 -12.15 11.08
C THR A 76 15.83 -12.26 11.79
N ARG A 77 15.77 -12.94 12.94
CA ARG A 77 14.54 -13.07 13.76
C ARG A 77 14.08 -11.75 14.37
N LYS A 78 14.96 -10.75 14.44
CA LYS A 78 14.64 -9.37 14.85
C LYS A 78 14.38 -8.44 13.68
N CYS A 79 14.73 -8.88 12.47
CA CYS A 79 14.56 -8.14 11.23
C CYS A 79 13.26 -8.54 10.55
N SER A 80 12.87 -7.80 9.51
CA SER A 80 11.64 -8.07 8.76
C SER A 80 11.89 -7.83 7.28
N VAL A 81 11.00 -8.32 6.42
CA VAL A 81 11.13 -8.18 4.97
C VAL A 81 9.91 -7.45 4.41
N ILE A 82 10.11 -6.53 3.47
CA ILE A 82 9.05 -5.99 2.62
C ILE A 82 9.28 -6.51 1.20
N LEU A 83 8.33 -7.30 0.70
CA LEU A 83 8.16 -7.59 -0.72
C LEU A 83 7.45 -6.38 -1.34
N ASP A 84 8.23 -5.52 -1.97
CA ASP A 84 7.79 -4.24 -2.49
C ASP A 84 7.52 -4.31 -3.99
N PHE A 85 6.25 -4.47 -4.33
CA PHE A 85 5.77 -4.54 -5.71
C PHE A 85 5.51 -3.17 -6.34
N GLY A 86 5.53 -2.07 -5.58
CA GLY A 86 5.25 -0.74 -6.12
C GLY A 86 3.91 -0.64 -6.85
N ASP A 87 3.94 -0.40 -8.17
CA ASP A 87 2.75 -0.26 -9.02
C ASP A 87 2.38 -1.59 -9.70
N VAL A 88 1.37 -2.28 -9.18
CA VAL A 88 0.88 -3.55 -9.72
C VAL A 88 -0.29 -3.39 -10.70
N SER A 89 -0.56 -2.16 -11.17
CA SER A 89 -1.72 -1.90 -12.01
C SER A 89 -1.69 -2.66 -13.35
N LYS A 90 -0.50 -3.02 -13.83
CA LYS A 90 -0.31 -3.79 -15.08
C LYS A 90 -0.07 -5.29 -14.87
N ASP A 91 0.25 -5.71 -13.65
CA ASP A 91 0.58 -7.11 -13.36
C ASP A 91 -0.65 -7.98 -13.22
N SER A 92 -0.53 -9.30 -13.42
CA SER A 92 -1.62 -10.21 -13.11
C SER A 92 -1.57 -10.65 -11.64
N ILE A 93 -2.72 -11.04 -11.08
CA ILE A 93 -2.77 -11.60 -9.72
C ILE A 93 -1.92 -12.88 -9.62
N VAL A 94 -1.83 -13.65 -10.71
CA VAL A 94 -1.07 -14.90 -10.76
C VAL A 94 0.42 -14.61 -10.66
N ASP A 95 0.93 -13.65 -11.41
CA ASP A 95 2.36 -13.30 -11.41
C ASP A 95 2.79 -12.77 -10.02
N ILE A 96 1.97 -11.89 -9.42
CA ILE A 96 2.22 -11.38 -8.07
C ILE A 96 2.22 -12.54 -7.06
N GLN A 97 1.28 -13.48 -7.17
CA GLN A 97 1.21 -14.62 -6.27
C GLN A 97 2.42 -15.56 -6.43
N GLU A 98 2.84 -15.86 -7.65
CA GLU A 98 4.03 -16.67 -7.92
C GLU A 98 5.29 -16.05 -7.31
N GLN A 99 5.48 -14.74 -7.48
CA GLN A 99 6.62 -14.03 -6.88
C GLN A 99 6.58 -14.06 -5.34
N VAL A 100 5.41 -13.90 -4.74
CA VAL A 100 5.26 -14.01 -3.27
C VAL A 100 5.55 -15.44 -2.80
N ASP A 101 5.03 -16.46 -3.47
CA ASP A 101 5.22 -17.85 -3.08
C ASP A 101 6.72 -18.25 -3.19
N THR A 102 7.40 -17.82 -4.25
CA THR A 102 8.86 -17.99 -4.41
C THR A 102 9.63 -17.28 -3.29
N ALA A 103 9.32 -16.01 -3.00
CA ALA A 103 9.97 -15.27 -1.93
C ALA A 103 9.78 -15.94 -0.55
N LEU A 104 8.57 -16.37 -0.23
CA LEU A 104 8.27 -17.05 1.03
C LEU A 104 9.00 -18.40 1.15
N SER A 105 9.16 -19.12 0.03
CA SER A 105 9.94 -20.36 -0.03
C SER A 105 11.43 -20.11 0.26
N LEU A 106 12.05 -19.19 -0.48
CA LEU A 106 13.48 -18.86 -0.37
C LEU A 106 13.84 -18.29 1.00
N LEU A 107 12.95 -17.49 1.60
CA LEU A 107 13.23 -16.81 2.87
C LEU A 107 12.83 -17.62 4.12
N LYS A 108 12.28 -18.82 3.94
CA LYS A 108 11.70 -19.63 5.02
C LYS A 108 12.66 -19.88 6.18
N ASP A 109 13.91 -20.25 5.87
CA ASP A 109 14.89 -20.68 6.87
C ASP A 109 15.50 -19.51 7.67
N TYR A 110 15.37 -18.29 7.16
CA TYR A 110 15.84 -17.08 7.83
C TYR A 110 14.97 -16.66 9.01
N GLN A 111 13.74 -17.16 9.13
CA GLN A 111 12.85 -16.93 10.28
C GLN A 111 12.67 -15.43 10.62
N PHE A 112 12.53 -14.57 9.60
CA PHE A 112 12.28 -13.14 9.81
C PHE A 112 11.08 -12.89 10.74
N SER A 113 11.13 -11.79 11.50
CA SER A 113 10.06 -11.42 12.44
C SER A 113 8.70 -11.33 11.76
N PHE A 114 8.67 -10.80 10.54
CA PHE A 114 7.55 -10.89 9.60
C PHE A 114 8.06 -10.64 8.18
N ILE A 115 7.25 -11.05 7.21
CA ILE A 115 7.39 -10.68 5.80
C ILE A 115 6.12 -9.91 5.43
N SER A 116 6.21 -8.79 4.72
CA SER A 116 5.03 -8.05 4.25
C SER A 116 5.00 -8.00 2.73
N ILE A 117 3.80 -7.97 2.15
CA ILE A 117 3.61 -7.52 0.77
C ILE A 117 3.18 -6.06 0.78
N ALA A 118 3.76 -5.24 -0.10
CA ALA A 118 3.35 -3.86 -0.31
C ALA A 118 3.25 -3.54 -1.80
N GLY A 119 2.20 -2.81 -2.19
CA GLY A 119 2.02 -2.32 -3.56
C GLY A 119 0.75 -1.49 -3.68
N CYS A 120 0.41 -1.08 -4.91
CA CYS A 120 -0.88 -0.47 -5.23
C CYS A 120 -1.39 -0.88 -6.62
N SER A 121 -2.70 -1.07 -6.73
CA SER A 121 -3.39 -1.25 -8.01
C SER A 121 -3.90 0.06 -8.64
N ILE A 122 -3.46 1.22 -8.14
CA ILE A 122 -3.86 2.52 -8.68
C ILE A 122 -2.95 2.88 -9.84
N THR A 123 -3.50 3.13 -11.02
CA THR A 123 -2.72 3.58 -12.17
C THR A 123 -2.26 5.02 -12.01
N SER A 124 -1.13 5.36 -12.65
CA SER A 124 -0.56 6.72 -12.64
C SER A 124 -1.49 7.77 -13.25
N ASP A 125 -2.38 7.36 -14.16
CA ASP A 125 -3.45 8.18 -14.72
C ASP A 125 -4.84 7.59 -14.44
N ILE A 126 -5.87 8.44 -14.38
CA ILE A 126 -7.24 7.99 -14.11
C ILE A 126 -7.89 7.25 -15.29
N ASN A 127 -7.35 7.37 -16.51
CA ASN A 127 -7.86 6.68 -17.69
C ASN A 127 -7.61 5.18 -17.59
N GLY A 128 -6.47 4.78 -17.02
CA GLY A 128 -6.13 3.39 -16.73
C GLY A 128 -7.07 2.72 -15.73
N MET A 129 -7.69 3.49 -14.83
CA MET A 129 -8.71 2.98 -13.90
C MET A 129 -10.11 2.95 -14.53
N VAL A 130 -10.52 4.07 -15.15
CA VAL A 130 -11.85 4.24 -15.74
C VAL A 130 -11.68 5.00 -17.06
N PRO A 131 -11.66 4.33 -18.23
CA PRO A 131 -11.31 4.96 -19.50
C PRO A 131 -12.29 6.03 -20.00
N LYS A 132 -13.58 5.87 -19.70
CA LYS A 132 -14.64 6.78 -20.13
C LYS A 132 -14.80 7.94 -19.13
N THR A 133 -15.00 9.15 -19.64
CA THR A 133 -15.32 10.33 -18.81
C THR A 133 -16.77 10.27 -18.34
N ASN A 134 -17.04 10.85 -17.17
CA ASN A 134 -18.38 10.84 -16.55
C ASN A 134 -18.94 9.43 -16.37
N SER A 135 -18.10 8.50 -15.92
CA SER A 135 -18.49 7.12 -15.64
C SER A 135 -17.80 6.60 -14.38
N THR A 136 -18.22 5.41 -13.98
CA THR A 136 -17.68 4.70 -12.82
C THR A 136 -16.99 3.41 -13.26
N GLY A 137 -16.14 2.87 -12.41
CA GLY A 137 -15.51 1.58 -12.64
C GLY A 137 -15.00 0.96 -11.35
N LEU A 138 -14.81 -0.35 -11.39
CA LEU A 138 -14.20 -1.13 -10.31
C LEU A 138 -12.76 -1.43 -10.68
N VAL A 139 -11.83 -1.13 -9.77
CA VAL A 139 -10.42 -1.48 -9.90
C VAL A 139 -10.04 -2.39 -8.75
N VAL A 140 -9.68 -3.62 -9.06
CA VAL A 140 -9.32 -4.63 -8.06
C VAL A 140 -8.00 -4.25 -7.38
N ARG A 141 -7.92 -4.37 -6.05
CA ARG A 141 -6.67 -4.31 -5.28
C ARG A 141 -5.97 -5.67 -5.36
N LYS A 142 -5.16 -5.86 -6.40
CA LYS A 142 -4.52 -7.14 -6.72
C LYS A 142 -3.57 -7.59 -5.61
N GLU A 143 -2.73 -6.69 -5.12
CA GLU A 143 -1.82 -6.87 -3.99
C GLU A 143 -2.55 -7.38 -2.74
N PHE A 144 -3.71 -6.79 -2.46
CA PHE A 144 -4.51 -7.13 -1.30
C PHE A 144 -5.21 -8.50 -1.46
N LYS A 145 -5.64 -8.84 -2.69
CA LYS A 145 -6.17 -10.18 -2.99
C LYS A 145 -5.10 -11.27 -2.83
N VAL A 146 -3.88 -11.02 -3.30
CA VAL A 146 -2.77 -11.96 -3.10
C VAL A 146 -2.46 -12.12 -1.63
N TRP A 147 -2.41 -11.02 -0.86
CA TRP A 147 -2.26 -11.08 0.58
C TRP A 147 -3.31 -11.97 1.25
N LYS A 148 -4.60 -11.74 0.98
CA LYS A 148 -5.69 -12.59 1.51
C LYS A 148 -5.53 -14.05 1.12
N SER A 149 -5.16 -14.32 -0.15
CA SER A 149 -4.94 -15.67 -0.66
C SER A 149 -3.85 -16.39 0.14
N VAL A 150 -2.66 -15.80 0.20
CA VAL A 150 -1.50 -16.36 0.92
C VAL A 150 -1.81 -16.57 2.40
N ARG A 151 -2.45 -15.62 3.06
CA ARG A 151 -2.89 -15.75 4.46
C ARG A 151 -3.92 -16.85 4.68
N SER A 152 -4.84 -17.04 3.74
CA SER A 152 -5.86 -18.10 3.83
C SER A 152 -5.25 -19.50 3.75
N PHE A 153 -4.21 -19.68 2.92
CA PHE A 153 -3.51 -20.95 2.76
C PHE A 153 -2.41 -21.18 3.81
N ASN A 154 -1.86 -20.10 4.38
CA ASN A 154 -0.77 -20.14 5.35
C ASN A 154 -1.13 -19.34 6.62
N PRO A 155 -2.12 -19.77 7.41
CA PRO A 155 -2.65 -19.02 8.56
C PRO A 155 -1.60 -18.77 9.66
N ASP A 156 -0.60 -19.63 9.80
CA ASP A 156 0.50 -19.47 10.76
C ASP A 156 1.66 -18.59 10.26
N ALA A 157 1.68 -18.25 8.96
CA ALA A 157 2.74 -17.41 8.41
C ALA A 157 2.67 -16.01 9.02
N LYS A 158 3.82 -15.47 9.41
CA LYS A 158 3.96 -14.06 9.84
C LYS A 158 3.99 -13.15 8.61
N PHE A 159 2.94 -13.22 7.81
CA PHE A 159 2.78 -12.47 6.57
C PHE A 159 1.83 -11.30 6.80
N VAL A 160 2.25 -10.06 6.57
CA VAL A 160 1.43 -8.88 6.90
C VAL A 160 1.18 -8.02 5.67
N PHE A 161 0.11 -7.23 5.71
CA PHE A 161 -0.25 -6.34 4.61
C PHE A 161 0.42 -4.98 4.78
N GLY A 162 1.04 -4.49 3.71
CA GLY A 162 1.47 -3.11 3.52
C GLY A 162 0.73 -2.47 2.35
N ASP A 163 0.49 -1.17 2.44
CA ASP A 163 -0.29 -0.42 1.45
C ASP A 163 0.43 0.88 1.07
N TYR A 164 0.41 1.22 -0.22
CA TYR A 164 0.98 2.45 -0.78
C TYR A 164 0.01 3.64 -0.74
N GLY A 165 -1.23 3.43 -0.32
CA GLY A 165 -2.30 4.41 -0.26
C GLY A 165 -2.93 4.68 -1.62
N ILE A 166 -3.58 5.85 -1.72
CA ILE A 166 -4.38 6.22 -2.90
C ILE A 166 -3.60 6.89 -4.05
N ALA A 167 -2.27 6.94 -3.94
CA ALA A 167 -1.39 7.57 -4.91
C ALA A 167 -0.44 6.53 -5.50
N ASN A 168 -0.34 6.51 -6.82
CA ASN A 168 0.58 5.64 -7.52
C ASN A 168 2.04 6.08 -7.23
N PRO A 169 2.95 5.17 -6.85
CA PRO A 169 4.31 5.51 -6.46
C PRO A 169 5.20 6.04 -7.58
N ASN A 170 4.82 5.78 -8.84
CA ASN A 170 5.57 6.24 -10.01
C ASN A 170 5.20 7.69 -10.41
N VAL A 171 4.26 8.33 -9.72
CA VAL A 171 3.91 9.73 -9.97
C VAL A 171 4.81 10.63 -9.14
N GLY A 172 5.84 11.20 -9.77
CA GLY A 172 6.76 12.12 -9.10
C GLY A 172 6.13 13.47 -8.72
N ASP A 173 6.61 14.06 -7.62
CA ASP A 173 6.13 15.32 -7.02
C ASP A 173 6.16 16.53 -7.96
N GLU A 174 7.05 16.52 -8.97
CA GLU A 174 7.20 17.61 -9.95
C GLU A 174 6.16 17.57 -11.09
N THR A 175 5.34 16.52 -11.15
CA THR A 175 4.34 16.34 -12.21
C THR A 175 3.12 17.21 -11.93
N ILE A 176 3.18 18.49 -12.34
CA ILE A 176 2.00 19.34 -12.38
C ILE A 176 1.09 18.78 -13.47
N ALA A 177 -0.08 18.24 -13.09
CA ALA A 177 -1.12 17.80 -14.02
C ALA A 177 -2.12 18.96 -14.24
N PRO A 178 -1.87 19.88 -15.19
CA PRO A 178 -2.72 21.05 -15.43
C PRO A 178 -4.18 20.67 -15.71
N ASP A 179 -4.39 19.52 -16.32
CA ASP A 179 -5.68 18.97 -16.75
C ASP A 179 -6.19 17.85 -15.84
N ALA A 180 -5.84 17.89 -14.55
CA ALA A 180 -6.34 16.91 -13.59
C ALA A 180 -7.87 16.79 -13.65
N ASN A 181 -8.35 15.57 -13.89
CA ASN A 181 -9.77 15.26 -13.93
C ASN A 181 -10.41 15.36 -12.54
N GLY A 182 -11.69 15.71 -12.48
CA GLY A 182 -12.52 15.43 -11.30
C GLY A 182 -12.59 13.91 -11.11
N LYS A 183 -12.28 13.43 -9.91
CA LYS A 183 -12.28 12.00 -9.61
C LYS A 183 -12.44 11.74 -8.11
N ILE A 184 -12.99 10.59 -7.78
CA ILE A 184 -13.04 10.02 -6.42
C ILE A 184 -12.54 8.58 -6.54
N ARG A 185 -11.59 8.20 -5.67
CA ARG A 185 -11.13 6.80 -5.54
C ARG A 185 -11.59 6.31 -4.18
N TYR A 186 -12.70 5.58 -4.19
CA TYR A 186 -13.37 5.15 -2.97
C TYR A 186 -13.04 3.68 -2.72
N THR A 187 -12.48 3.33 -1.56
CA THR A 187 -12.06 1.97 -1.27
C THR A 187 -13.27 1.15 -0.81
N ILE A 188 -13.41 -0.04 -1.38
CA ILE A 188 -14.44 -1.00 -1.04
C ILE A 188 -13.80 -2.38 -0.88
N SER A 189 -14.58 -3.39 -0.51
CA SER A 189 -14.07 -4.77 -0.37
C SER A 189 -13.29 -5.19 -1.61
N ASP A 190 -12.03 -5.56 -1.42
CA ASP A 190 -11.08 -6.00 -2.45
C ASP A 190 -10.81 -5.04 -3.62
N SER A 191 -11.39 -3.85 -3.65
CA SER A 191 -11.40 -2.99 -4.85
C SER A 191 -11.48 -1.50 -4.51
N TYR A 192 -11.36 -0.68 -5.55
CA TYR A 192 -11.73 0.72 -5.56
C TYR A 192 -12.99 0.89 -6.41
N PHE A 193 -14.01 1.56 -5.89
CA PHE A 193 -15.05 2.16 -6.71
C PHE A 193 -14.60 3.55 -7.13
N VAL A 194 -14.25 3.68 -8.41
CA VAL A 194 -13.73 4.92 -8.96
C VAL A 194 -14.84 5.66 -9.67
N VAL A 195 -15.05 6.92 -9.29
CA VAL A 195 -15.95 7.84 -9.99
C VAL A 195 -15.12 8.85 -10.75
N ARG A 196 -15.27 8.87 -12.07
CA ARG A 196 -14.49 9.76 -12.95
C ARG A 196 -15.39 10.79 -13.62
N GLY A 197 -15.00 12.05 -13.51
CA GLY A 197 -15.53 13.17 -14.27
C GLY A 197 -14.66 13.57 -15.46
N TYR A 198 -14.58 14.87 -15.74
CA TYR A 198 -13.78 15.47 -16.82
C TYR A 198 -12.72 16.42 -16.27
N SER A 199 -11.87 16.97 -17.15
CA SER A 199 -10.78 17.89 -16.76
C SER A 199 -11.34 19.07 -15.95
N ARG A 200 -10.71 19.38 -14.82
CA ARG A 200 -11.15 20.50 -13.95
C ARG A 200 -10.95 21.88 -14.59
N ARG A 201 -10.41 21.97 -15.80
CA ARG A 201 -10.35 23.19 -16.63
C ARG A 201 -11.58 23.38 -17.53
N GLN A 202 -12.34 22.32 -17.75
CA GLN A 202 -13.51 22.31 -18.63
C GLN A 202 -14.80 22.42 -17.81
N GLY A 203 -15.93 22.63 -18.49
CA GLY A 203 -17.29 22.62 -17.92
C GLY A 203 -17.40 23.38 -16.60
N ASP A 204 -18.08 22.76 -15.63
CA ASP A 204 -18.26 23.30 -14.27
C ASP A 204 -17.00 23.29 -13.39
N LYS A 205 -15.83 23.00 -13.97
CA LYS A 205 -14.53 22.96 -13.28
C LYS A 205 -14.58 22.05 -12.06
N GLY A 206 -14.33 22.58 -10.86
CA GLY A 206 -14.42 21.83 -9.60
C GLY A 206 -15.84 21.54 -9.13
N ALA A 207 -16.85 22.28 -9.59
CA ALA A 207 -18.23 22.08 -9.15
C ALA A 207 -18.84 20.76 -9.66
N GLN A 208 -18.22 20.12 -10.67
CA GLN A 208 -18.58 18.76 -11.10
C GLN A 208 -18.53 17.74 -9.95
N MET A 209 -17.72 18.00 -8.90
CA MET A 209 -17.58 17.10 -7.77
C MET A 209 -18.89 16.87 -7.01
N HIS A 210 -19.84 17.83 -7.05
CA HIS A 210 -21.17 17.64 -6.49
C HIS A 210 -21.86 16.42 -7.10
N GLY A 211 -21.87 16.35 -8.44
CA GLY A 211 -22.45 15.23 -9.18
C GLY A 211 -21.65 13.93 -9.00
N LEU A 212 -20.32 14.00 -8.91
CA LEU A 212 -19.51 12.80 -8.65
C LEU A 212 -19.77 12.21 -7.26
N CYS A 213 -19.90 13.06 -6.23
CA CYS A 213 -20.26 12.61 -4.88
C CYS A 213 -21.68 12.05 -4.83
N GLN A 214 -22.64 12.67 -5.50
CA GLN A 214 -24.01 12.14 -5.62
C GLN A 214 -24.03 10.77 -6.31
N SER A 215 -23.21 10.59 -7.36
CA SER A 215 -23.04 9.30 -8.04
C SER A 215 -22.48 8.23 -7.10
N LEU A 216 -21.46 8.56 -6.31
CA LEU A 216 -20.91 7.66 -5.30
C LEU A 216 -21.95 7.29 -4.22
N ILE A 217 -22.64 8.27 -3.64
CA ILE A 217 -23.66 8.02 -2.61
C ILE A 217 -24.79 7.13 -3.15
N SER A 218 -25.20 7.36 -4.40
CA SER A 218 -26.26 6.56 -5.04
C SER A 218 -25.81 5.19 -5.52
N SER A 219 -24.50 4.89 -5.49
CA SER A 219 -23.95 3.62 -6.00
C SER A 219 -24.20 2.42 -5.09
N GLY A 220 -24.56 2.66 -3.82
CA GLY A 220 -24.65 1.64 -2.78
C GLY A 220 -23.32 1.27 -2.13
N TYR A 221 -22.18 1.80 -2.62
CA TYR A 221 -20.86 1.57 -2.02
C TYR A 221 -20.51 2.54 -0.89
N PHE A 222 -21.17 3.69 -0.80
CA PHE A 222 -20.87 4.70 0.21
C PHE A 222 -21.12 4.17 1.63
N CYS A 223 -20.08 4.17 2.46
CA CYS A 223 -20.07 3.65 3.83
C CYS A 223 -20.81 4.54 4.84
N GLY A 224 -21.21 5.76 4.45
CA GLY A 224 -21.97 6.68 5.29
C GLY A 224 -21.13 7.81 5.88
N VAL A 225 -21.79 8.91 6.22
CA VAL A 225 -21.19 10.17 6.68
C VAL A 225 -20.26 10.02 7.89
N ASP A 226 -20.58 9.10 8.80
CA ASP A 226 -19.83 8.89 10.05
C ASP A 226 -18.65 7.91 9.90
N PHE A 227 -18.43 7.34 8.70
CA PHE A 227 -17.39 6.34 8.49
C PHE A 227 -15.97 6.93 8.61
N SER A 228 -15.72 8.07 7.96
CA SER A 228 -14.44 8.77 8.04
C SER A 228 -14.62 10.28 7.82
N TRP A 229 -13.58 11.07 8.10
CA TRP A 229 -13.59 12.49 7.72
C TRP A 229 -13.80 12.67 6.21
N GLY A 230 -13.23 11.80 5.38
CA GLY A 230 -13.41 11.84 3.94
C GLY A 230 -14.87 11.64 3.53
N ASP A 231 -15.56 10.70 4.17
CA ASP A 231 -16.98 10.40 3.92
C ASP A 231 -17.90 11.56 4.31
N MET A 232 -17.63 12.19 5.46
CA MET A 232 -18.30 13.43 5.85
C MET A 232 -18.13 14.52 4.79
N MET A 233 -16.92 14.68 4.25
CA MET A 233 -16.65 15.69 3.22
C MET A 233 -17.30 15.36 1.87
N ILE A 234 -17.43 14.07 1.52
CA ILE A 234 -18.17 13.59 0.35
C ILE A 234 -19.65 13.95 0.47
N GLU A 235 -20.27 13.69 1.63
CA GLU A 235 -21.66 14.04 1.90
C GLU A 235 -21.87 15.58 1.85
N GLN A 236 -20.97 16.34 2.48
CA GLN A 236 -21.01 17.81 2.41
C GLN A 236 -20.92 18.30 0.97
N CYS A 237 -20.02 17.73 0.15
CA CYS A 237 -19.92 18.10 -1.25
C CYS A 237 -21.20 17.75 -2.02
N ALA A 238 -21.74 16.54 -1.88
CA ALA A 238 -22.96 16.11 -2.57
C ALA A 238 -24.17 17.03 -2.30
N ASN A 239 -24.24 17.61 -1.09
CA ASN A 239 -25.35 18.44 -0.63
C ASN A 239 -25.07 19.96 -0.69
N TYR A 240 -24.05 20.40 -1.43
CA TYR A 240 -23.67 21.81 -1.54
C TYR A 240 -23.37 22.47 -0.17
N GLY A 241 -22.90 21.68 0.79
CA GLY A 241 -22.51 22.11 2.13
C GLY A 241 -21.40 23.16 2.11
N LYS A 242 -21.31 23.96 3.17
CA LYS A 242 -20.36 25.07 3.26
C LYS A 242 -19.19 24.74 4.19
N VAL A 243 -17.97 24.96 3.70
CA VAL A 243 -16.73 24.89 4.48
C VAL A 243 -16.09 26.28 4.48
N LYS A 244 -15.78 26.80 5.67
CA LYS A 244 -15.27 28.17 5.85
C LYS A 244 -16.16 29.22 5.15
N GLY A 245 -17.48 29.05 5.23
CA GLY A 245 -18.49 29.97 4.70
C GLY A 245 -18.76 29.89 3.20
N LYS A 246 -18.09 29.00 2.45
CA LYS A 246 -18.27 28.84 1.00
C LYS A 246 -18.72 27.43 0.64
N VAL A 247 -19.53 27.28 -0.41
CA VAL A 247 -19.94 25.97 -0.93
C VAL A 247 -18.68 25.16 -1.27
N PHE A 248 -18.61 23.95 -0.73
CA PHE A 248 -17.42 23.12 -0.83
C PHE A 248 -17.38 22.36 -2.17
N VAL A 249 -16.35 22.66 -2.97
CA VAL A 249 -16.02 21.93 -4.21
C VAL A 249 -14.66 21.20 -4.13
N GLY A 250 -13.86 21.52 -3.10
CA GLY A 250 -12.49 21.06 -2.91
C GLY A 250 -11.51 21.46 -4.02
N ASN A 251 -10.21 21.41 -3.74
CA ASN A 251 -9.14 21.46 -4.75
C ASN A 251 -8.50 20.06 -4.86
N PRO A 252 -7.60 19.79 -5.83
CA PRO A 252 -6.97 18.47 -5.96
C PRO A 252 -6.35 17.93 -4.66
N THR A 253 -5.66 18.78 -3.89
CA THR A 253 -5.11 18.41 -2.58
C THR A 253 -6.19 18.01 -1.57
N SER A 254 -7.32 18.72 -1.55
CA SER A 254 -8.46 18.36 -0.69
C SER A 254 -9.01 16.97 -1.05
N TRP A 255 -9.11 16.66 -2.34
CA TRP A 255 -9.64 15.38 -2.80
C TRP A 255 -8.68 14.22 -2.58
N VAL A 256 -7.37 14.45 -2.70
CA VAL A 256 -6.35 13.49 -2.26
C VAL A 256 -6.53 13.20 -0.77
N ALA A 257 -6.64 14.22 0.08
CA ALA A 257 -6.86 14.02 1.52
C ALA A 257 -8.15 13.24 1.80
N ILE A 258 -9.26 13.58 1.14
CA ILE A 258 -10.56 12.90 1.29
C ILE A 258 -10.42 11.41 0.93
N ASP A 259 -9.92 11.10 -0.27
CA ASP A 259 -9.68 9.73 -0.72
C ASP A 259 -8.77 8.97 0.28
N THR A 260 -7.65 9.59 0.72
CA THR A 260 -6.69 8.97 1.64
C THR A 260 -7.32 8.64 2.99
N THR A 261 -8.08 9.57 3.57
CA THR A 261 -8.68 9.34 4.90
C THR A 261 -9.68 8.18 4.87
N HIS A 262 -10.55 8.14 3.87
CA HIS A 262 -11.49 7.05 3.68
C HIS A 262 -10.75 5.73 3.48
N HIS A 263 -9.76 5.71 2.57
CA HIS A 263 -8.98 4.51 2.27
C HIS A 263 -8.26 3.95 3.51
N MET A 264 -7.57 4.79 4.28
CA MET A 264 -6.90 4.37 5.51
C MET A 264 -7.89 3.79 6.53
N THR A 265 -9.03 4.45 6.73
CA THR A 265 -10.08 3.94 7.62
C THR A 265 -10.60 2.57 7.14
N TYR A 266 -10.85 2.42 5.84
CA TYR A 266 -11.37 1.18 5.27
C TYR A 266 -10.36 0.03 5.35
N VAL A 267 -9.13 0.24 4.86
CA VAL A 267 -8.10 -0.80 4.79
C VAL A 267 -7.71 -1.31 6.17
N THR A 268 -7.58 -0.41 7.15
CA THR A 268 -7.22 -0.82 8.52
C THR A 268 -8.30 -1.70 9.15
N GLN A 269 -9.58 -1.37 8.95
CA GLN A 269 -10.70 -2.19 9.42
C GLN A 269 -10.73 -3.54 8.68
N GLU A 270 -10.62 -3.52 7.36
CA GLU A 270 -10.72 -4.73 6.53
C GLU A 270 -9.60 -5.73 6.81
N VAL A 271 -8.36 -5.27 7.03
CA VAL A 271 -7.23 -6.13 7.44
C VAL A 271 -7.51 -6.79 8.79
N VAL A 272 -7.98 -6.02 9.77
CA VAL A 272 -8.29 -6.54 11.12
C VAL A 272 -9.43 -7.55 11.07
N GLU A 273 -10.51 -7.25 10.35
CA GLU A 273 -11.65 -8.14 10.18
C GLU A 273 -11.24 -9.46 9.51
N PHE A 274 -10.44 -9.38 8.45
CA PHE A 274 -9.95 -10.56 7.75
C PHE A 274 -9.04 -11.43 8.63
N GLU A 275 -8.08 -10.85 9.35
CA GLU A 275 -7.21 -11.60 10.27
C GLU A 275 -8.00 -12.26 11.40
N ASN A 276 -9.04 -11.59 11.94
CA ASN A 276 -9.93 -12.19 12.94
C ASN A 276 -10.67 -13.42 12.39
N VAL A 277 -11.11 -13.38 11.13
CA VAL A 277 -11.76 -14.53 10.46
C VAL A 277 -10.77 -15.69 10.28
N ILE A 278 -9.53 -15.41 9.87
CA ILE A 278 -8.48 -16.42 9.73
C ILE A 278 -8.19 -17.08 11.08
N TYR A 279 -7.98 -16.29 12.13
CA TYR A 279 -7.73 -16.77 13.49
C TYR A 279 -8.87 -17.66 14.00
N ALA A 280 -10.12 -17.20 13.89
CA ALA A 280 -11.29 -17.97 14.32
C ALA A 280 -11.45 -19.29 13.55
N THR A 281 -11.22 -19.28 12.24
CA THR A 281 -11.35 -20.47 11.39
C THR A 281 -10.24 -21.48 11.66
N HIS A 282 -9.02 -21.02 11.91
CA HIS A 282 -7.88 -21.88 12.26
C HIS A 282 -8.12 -22.64 13.56
N HIS A 283 -8.50 -21.93 14.62
CA HIS A 283 -8.76 -22.57 15.92
C HIS A 283 -9.93 -23.55 15.91
N LEU A 284 -10.97 -23.30 15.11
CA LEU A 284 -12.06 -24.26 14.95
C LEU A 284 -11.61 -25.55 14.26
N ARG A 285 -10.67 -25.48 13.30
CA ARG A 285 -10.12 -26.69 12.64
C ARG A 285 -9.27 -27.51 13.62
N ASP A 286 -8.43 -26.86 14.40
CA ASP A 286 -7.60 -27.54 15.41
C ASP A 286 -8.45 -28.21 16.50
N ALA A 287 -9.57 -27.62 16.88
CA ALA A 287 -10.49 -28.16 17.88
C ALA A 287 -11.29 -29.38 17.38
N VAL A 288 -11.43 -29.58 16.07
CA VAL A 288 -12.14 -30.72 15.47
C VAL A 288 -11.20 -31.90 15.15
N HIS A 289 -9.90 -31.67 15.17
CA HIS A 289 -8.87 -32.68 14.89
C HIS A 289 -8.10 -33.17 16.13
N ASN A 290 -8.45 -32.64 17.31
CA ASN A 290 -8.05 -33.14 18.63
C ASN A 290 -9.21 -33.85 19.32
#